data_AF-A0A652K6X4-F1
#
_entry.id   AF-A0A652K6X4-F1
#
_cell.length_a   1.000
_cell.length_b   1.000
_cell.length_c   1.000
_cell.angle_alpha   90.00
_cell.angle_beta   90.00
_cell.angle_gamma   90.00
#
_symmetry.space_group_name_H-M   'P 1'
#
loop_
_entity.id
_entity.type
_entity.pdbx_description
1 polymer ?
#
loop_
_entity_poly.entity_id
_entity_poly.type
_entity_poly.pdbx_seq_one_letter_code
_entity_poly.pdbx_strand_id
1 'polypeptide(L)'
;MDVLTQLPVSQAYSALTRDPSRAQTVLQALADHVDGDGTHIVQFGQASQVAKWLCQIAEQAATQQQWDLLDEATQTMCIWDGAWDQWNAQERISPWLDSLQGDAAAAVAGILRQYPDSAGHFSHLAHSRIVDSRIRQAVELSQQ
;
A
#
# COMPACT_ATOMS: atom_id res chain seq x y z
N MET A 1 8.72 6.24 -15.44
CA MET A 1 8.06 6.84 -14.27
C MET A 1 8.92 6.60 -13.03
N ASP A 2 9.93 7.44 -12.82
CA ASP A 2 10.96 7.25 -11.77
C ASP A 2 11.14 8.50 -10.87
N VAL A 3 10.39 9.58 -11.13
CA VAL A 3 10.58 10.86 -10.42
C VAL A 3 9.72 10.96 -9.15
N LEU A 4 8.54 10.35 -9.14
CA LEU A 4 7.60 10.46 -8.01
C LEU A 4 8.07 9.69 -6.76
N THR A 5 8.63 8.49 -6.95
CA THR A 5 9.22 7.68 -5.87
C THR A 5 10.54 8.26 -5.35
N GLN A 6 11.20 9.13 -6.12
CA GLN A 6 12.41 9.82 -5.71
C GLN A 6 12.14 11.11 -4.90
N LEU A 7 10.88 11.58 -4.88
CA LEU A 7 10.52 12.72 -4.03
C LEU A 7 10.52 12.31 -2.56
N PRO A 8 11.03 13.17 -1.65
CA PRO A 8 10.86 12.96 -0.22
C PRO A 8 9.37 12.77 0.12
N VAL A 9 9.05 11.74 0.89
CA VAL A 9 7.66 11.38 1.24
C VAL A 9 6.89 12.57 1.82
N SER A 10 7.53 13.42 2.62
CA SER A 10 6.89 14.62 3.18
C SER A 10 6.46 15.63 2.11
N GLN A 11 7.24 15.79 1.03
CA GLN A 11 6.89 16.67 -0.08
C GLN A 11 5.78 16.06 -0.94
N ALA A 12 5.87 14.76 -1.22
CA ALA A 12 4.84 14.03 -1.93
C ALA A 12 3.49 14.07 -1.17
N TYR A 13 3.52 13.74 0.12
CA TYR A 13 2.34 13.79 0.99
C TYR A 13 1.73 15.20 1.04
N SER A 14 2.55 16.24 1.19
CA SER A 14 2.06 17.62 1.18
C SER A 14 1.41 18.01 -0.17
N ALA A 15 1.92 17.50 -1.28
CA ALA A 15 1.34 17.74 -2.60
C ALA A 15 0.01 17.00 -2.77
N LEU A 16 -0.07 15.73 -2.35
CA LEU A 16 -1.27 14.89 -2.45
C LEU A 16 -2.40 15.41 -1.56
N THR A 17 -2.09 15.84 -0.33
CA THR A 17 -3.11 16.38 0.59
C THR A 17 -3.64 17.75 0.20
N ARG A 18 -2.88 18.53 -0.59
CA ARG A 18 -3.31 19.87 -1.04
C ARG A 18 -4.41 19.80 -2.10
N ASP A 19 -4.47 18.72 -2.88
CA ASP A 19 -5.44 18.53 -3.97
C ASP A 19 -5.88 17.05 -4.03
N PRO A 20 -6.92 16.67 -3.27
CA PRO A 20 -7.38 15.27 -3.19
C PRO A 20 -7.80 14.67 -4.52
N SER A 21 -8.50 15.44 -5.38
CA SER A 21 -8.90 14.94 -6.72
C SER A 21 -7.69 14.65 -7.60
N ARG A 22 -6.65 15.49 -7.49
CA ARG A 22 -5.38 15.23 -8.19
C ARG A 22 -4.61 14.06 -7.56
N ALA A 23 -4.65 13.88 -6.25
CA ALA A 23 -4.05 12.73 -5.59
C ALA A 23 -4.64 11.42 -6.11
N GLN A 24 -5.96 11.32 -6.17
CA GLN A 24 -6.67 10.20 -6.75
C GLN A 24 -6.25 9.92 -8.19
N THR A 25 -6.19 10.97 -9.01
CA THR A 25 -5.77 10.83 -10.41
C THR A 25 -4.34 10.29 -10.52
N VAL A 26 -3.43 10.77 -9.67
CA VAL A 26 -2.02 10.32 -9.67
C VAL A 26 -1.90 8.88 -9.18
N LEU A 27 -2.60 8.51 -8.11
CA LEU A 27 -2.56 7.15 -7.55
C LEU A 27 -3.22 6.15 -8.49
N GLN A 28 -4.34 6.49 -9.12
CA GLN A 28 -4.97 5.66 -10.15
C GLN A 28 -4.05 5.48 -11.36
N ALA A 29 -3.44 6.56 -11.86
CA ALA A 29 -2.50 6.46 -12.97
C ALA A 29 -1.28 5.60 -12.62
N LEU A 30 -0.86 5.60 -11.35
CA LEU A 30 0.21 4.75 -10.86
C LEU A 30 -0.24 3.28 -10.74
N ALA A 31 -1.46 3.01 -10.30
CA ALA A 31 -2.05 1.67 -10.28
C ALA A 31 -2.12 1.07 -11.69
N ASP A 32 -2.59 1.87 -12.67
CA ASP A 32 -2.71 1.43 -14.07
C ASP A 32 -1.35 1.14 -14.73
N HIS A 33 -0.25 1.66 -14.16
CA HIS A 33 1.11 1.48 -14.66
C HIS A 33 1.84 0.26 -14.05
N VAL A 34 1.16 -0.58 -13.27
CA VAL A 34 1.80 -1.70 -12.55
C VAL A 34 2.55 -2.67 -13.50
N ASP A 35 2.02 -2.89 -14.71
CA ASP A 35 2.65 -3.75 -15.72
C ASP A 35 3.52 -2.97 -16.73
N GLY A 36 3.59 -1.65 -16.59
CA GLY A 36 4.23 -0.75 -17.55
C GLY A 36 3.24 0.01 -18.44
N ASP A 37 3.72 0.56 -19.55
CA ASP A 37 2.92 1.38 -20.48
C ASP A 37 2.83 0.77 -21.90
N GLY A 38 3.10 -0.53 -22.02
CA GLY A 38 3.17 -1.25 -23.29
C GLY A 38 4.44 -0.97 -24.11
N THR A 39 5.23 0.04 -23.75
CA THR A 39 6.55 0.33 -24.35
C THR A 39 7.70 0.07 -23.40
N HIS A 40 7.45 0.17 -22.10
CA HIS A 40 8.39 -0.14 -21.03
C HIS A 40 7.73 -1.07 -20.03
N ILE A 41 8.40 -2.18 -19.74
CA ILE A 41 8.00 -3.09 -18.65
C ILE A 41 8.58 -2.54 -17.35
N VAL A 42 7.77 -2.50 -16.30
CA VAL A 42 8.21 -2.14 -14.96
C VAL A 42 9.34 -3.08 -14.52
N GLN A 43 10.40 -2.52 -13.93
CA GLN A 43 11.47 -3.35 -13.39
C GLN A 43 11.15 -3.78 -11.96
N PHE A 44 11.59 -4.98 -11.58
CA PHE A 44 11.40 -5.54 -10.24
C PHE A 44 11.84 -4.55 -9.12
N GLY A 45 13.01 -3.92 -9.27
CA GLY A 45 13.49 -2.91 -8.32
C GLY A 45 12.62 -1.64 -8.26
N GLN A 46 12.03 -1.24 -9.39
CA GLN A 46 11.12 -0.11 -9.47
C GLN A 46 9.79 -0.42 -8.76
N ALA A 47 9.24 -1.63 -8.98
CA ALA A 47 8.03 -2.07 -8.28
C ALA A 47 8.21 -2.07 -6.76
N SER A 48 9.35 -2.57 -6.28
CA SER A 48 9.70 -2.52 -4.85
C SER A 48 9.73 -1.10 -4.30
N GLN A 49 10.33 -0.15 -5.03
CA GLN A 49 10.40 1.25 -4.62
C GLN A 49 9.02 1.92 -4.58
N VAL A 50 8.16 1.64 -5.57
CA VAL A 50 6.79 2.17 -5.61
C VAL A 50 5.98 1.66 -4.43
N ALA A 51 5.98 0.35 -4.17
CA ALA A 51 5.25 -0.23 -3.04
C ALA A 51 5.72 0.34 -1.69
N LYS A 52 7.04 0.50 -1.50
CA LYS A 52 7.61 1.14 -0.29
C LYS A 52 7.17 2.59 -0.13
N TRP A 53 7.22 3.37 -1.21
CA TRP A 53 6.82 4.77 -1.20
C TRP A 53 5.33 4.93 -0.88
N LEU A 54 4.47 4.09 -1.46
CA LEU A 54 3.02 4.06 -1.17
C LEU A 54 2.74 3.69 0.29
N CYS A 55 3.44 2.69 0.84
CA CYS A 55 3.35 2.34 2.26
C CYS A 55 3.68 3.53 3.17
N GLN A 56 4.71 4.32 2.83
CA GLN A 56 5.07 5.51 3.60
C GLN A 56 4.01 6.63 3.50
N ILE A 57 3.38 6.81 2.34
CA ILE A 57 2.27 7.76 2.18
C ILE A 57 1.05 7.31 2.98
N ALA A 58 0.69 6.01 2.91
CA ALA A 58 -0.40 5.43 3.67
C ALA A 58 -0.18 5.56 5.19
N GLU A 59 1.05 5.31 5.67
CA GLU A 59 1.40 5.50 7.08
C GLU A 59 1.21 6.96 7.56
N GLN A 60 1.63 7.93 6.74
CA GLN A 60 1.41 9.35 7.06
C GLN A 60 -0.09 9.70 7.02
N ALA A 61 -0.84 9.18 6.04
CA ALA A 61 -2.27 9.38 5.93
C ALA A 61 -3.02 8.82 7.14
N ALA A 62 -2.69 7.61 7.60
CA ALA A 62 -3.24 7.02 8.81
C ALA A 62 -2.95 7.86 10.05
N THR A 63 -1.70 8.32 10.21
CA THR A 63 -1.30 9.17 11.35
C THR A 63 -2.07 10.49 11.39
N GLN A 64 -2.36 11.07 10.23
CA GLN A 64 -3.08 12.35 10.09
C GLN A 64 -4.59 12.17 9.87
N GLN A 65 -5.12 10.95 9.96
CA GLN A 65 -6.53 10.61 9.75
C GLN A 65 -7.09 11.10 8.39
N GLN A 66 -6.24 11.09 7.36
CA GLN A 66 -6.64 11.40 5.97
C GLN A 66 -7.15 10.13 5.30
N TRP A 67 -8.39 9.77 5.58
CA TRP A 67 -8.95 8.46 5.24
C TRP A 67 -8.99 8.18 3.72
N ASP A 68 -9.41 9.15 2.91
CA ASP A 68 -9.46 8.97 1.45
C ASP A 68 -8.07 8.68 0.88
N LEU A 69 -7.04 9.40 1.35
CA LEU A 69 -5.66 9.19 0.93
C LEU A 69 -5.07 7.89 1.47
N LEU A 70 -5.44 7.48 2.70
CA LEU A 70 -5.07 6.19 3.24
C LEU A 70 -5.60 5.07 2.35
N ASP A 71 -6.87 5.17 1.96
CA ASP A 71 -7.52 4.13 1.16
C ASP A 71 -6.87 4.02 -0.22
N GLU A 72 -6.72 5.14 -0.94
CA GLU A 72 -6.14 5.14 -2.28
C GLU A 72 -4.67 4.70 -2.28
N ALA A 73 -3.87 5.15 -1.30
CA ALA A 73 -2.46 4.77 -1.20
C ALA A 73 -2.31 3.29 -0.85
N THR A 74 -3.12 2.77 0.09
CA THR A 74 -3.09 1.35 0.48
C THR A 74 -3.56 0.46 -0.66
N GLN A 75 -4.63 0.86 -1.35
CA GLN A 75 -5.14 0.16 -2.53
C GLN A 75 -4.04 0.05 -3.60
N THR A 76 -3.42 1.18 -3.94
CA THR A 76 -2.36 1.21 -4.95
C THR A 76 -1.17 0.38 -4.49
N MET A 77 -0.82 0.43 -3.20
CA MET A 77 0.27 -0.39 -2.63
C MET A 77 -0.01 -1.89 -2.82
N CYS A 78 -1.23 -2.35 -2.53
CA CYS A 78 -1.63 -3.75 -2.69
C CYS A 78 -1.59 -4.21 -4.15
N ILE A 79 -1.96 -3.34 -5.11
CA ILE A 79 -1.85 -3.64 -6.54
C ILE A 79 -0.39 -3.91 -6.91
N TRP A 80 0.52 -3.03 -6.49
CA TRP A 80 1.94 -3.15 -6.80
C TRP A 80 2.62 -4.33 -6.09
N ASP A 81 2.29 -4.57 -4.82
CA ASP A 81 2.81 -5.70 -4.06
C ASP A 81 2.30 -7.05 -4.62
N GLY A 82 0.99 -7.15 -4.89
CA GLY A 82 0.36 -8.36 -5.41
C GLY A 82 0.87 -8.76 -6.80
N ALA A 83 1.10 -7.79 -7.69
CA ALA A 83 1.55 -8.07 -9.05
C ALA A 83 3.01 -8.53 -9.13
N TRP A 84 3.86 -8.11 -8.20
CA TRP A 84 5.31 -8.25 -8.33
C TRP A 84 6.00 -9.08 -7.23
N ASP A 85 5.26 -9.57 -6.23
CA ASP A 85 5.75 -10.37 -5.09
C ASP A 85 7.10 -9.88 -4.55
N GLN A 86 7.09 -8.62 -4.10
CA GLN A 86 8.30 -7.89 -3.74
C GLN A 86 8.67 -8.15 -2.28
N TRP A 87 9.45 -9.21 -2.01
CA TRP A 87 9.98 -9.49 -0.67
C TRP A 87 10.55 -8.25 0.03
N ASN A 88 11.36 -7.47 -0.69
CA ASN A 88 11.97 -6.25 -0.16
C ASN A 88 10.93 -5.19 0.26
N ALA A 89 9.79 -5.09 -0.43
CA ALA A 89 8.70 -4.18 -0.05
C ALA A 89 7.91 -4.74 1.13
N GLN A 90 7.68 -6.06 1.16
CA GLN A 90 6.99 -6.74 2.25
C GLN A 90 7.71 -6.55 3.60
N GLU A 91 9.05 -6.50 3.61
CA GLU A 91 9.84 -6.16 4.81
C GLU A 91 9.53 -4.78 5.40
N ARG A 92 9.01 -3.85 4.57
CA ARG A 92 8.58 -2.52 5.01
C ARG A 92 7.08 -2.48 5.35
N ILE A 93 6.26 -3.18 4.56
CA ILE A 93 4.81 -3.18 4.71
C ILE A 93 4.41 -3.96 5.97
N SER A 94 5.03 -5.11 6.23
CA SER A 94 4.65 -5.97 7.34
C SER A 94 4.76 -5.30 8.73
N PRO A 95 5.85 -4.62 9.10
CA PRO A 95 5.92 -3.92 10.38
C PRO A 95 4.93 -2.77 10.49
N TRP A 96 4.57 -2.14 9.36
CA TRP A 96 3.53 -1.12 9.35
C TRP A 96 2.15 -1.73 9.58
N LEU A 97 1.81 -2.83 8.91
CA LEU A 97 0.55 -3.55 9.17
C LEU A 97 0.42 -4.02 10.62
N ASP A 98 1.53 -4.44 11.24
CA ASP A 98 1.58 -4.84 12.66
C ASP A 98 1.37 -3.67 13.63
N SER A 99 1.72 -2.45 13.23
CA SER A 99 1.55 -1.25 14.07
C SER A 99 0.15 -0.64 13.99
N LEU A 100 -0.65 -0.98 12.97
CA LEU A 100 -1.99 -0.44 12.78
C LEU A 100 -2.96 -0.89 13.87
N GLN A 101 -3.75 0.05 14.38
CA GLN A 101 -4.83 -0.18 15.33
C GLN A 101 -6.03 0.72 15.01
N GLY A 102 -7.18 0.43 15.62
CA GLY A 102 -8.35 1.31 15.55
C GLY A 102 -8.90 1.49 14.14
N ASP A 103 -9.28 2.70 13.76
CA ASP A 103 -9.93 2.96 12.46
C ASP A 103 -9.01 2.72 11.27
N ALA A 104 -7.71 3.04 11.41
CA ALA A 104 -6.73 2.78 10.37
C ALA A 104 -6.58 1.27 10.08
N ALA A 105 -6.56 0.44 11.12
CA ALA A 105 -6.57 -1.01 10.93
C ALA A 105 -7.86 -1.50 10.28
N ALA A 106 -9.00 -0.87 10.57
CA ALA A 106 -10.29 -1.23 9.95
C ALA A 106 -10.28 -0.94 8.45
N ALA A 107 -9.83 0.26 8.07
CA ALA A 107 -9.74 0.71 6.68
C ALA A 107 -8.81 -0.19 5.87
N VAL A 108 -7.57 -0.36 6.35
CA VAL A 108 -6.56 -1.20 5.68
C VAL A 108 -7.02 -2.66 5.61
N ALA A 109 -7.67 -3.21 6.64
CA ALA A 109 -8.23 -4.57 6.57
C ALA A 109 -9.33 -4.69 5.50
N GLY A 110 -10.14 -3.65 5.30
CA GLY A 110 -11.14 -3.61 4.23
C GLY A 110 -10.50 -3.70 2.84
N ILE A 111 -9.34 -3.08 2.65
CA ILE A 111 -8.59 -3.11 1.39
C ILE A 111 -7.91 -4.46 1.21
N LEU A 112 -7.21 -4.97 2.23
CA LEU A 112 -6.55 -6.29 2.14
C LEU A 112 -7.51 -7.41 1.70
N ARG A 113 -8.77 -7.39 2.17
CA ARG A 113 -9.80 -8.35 1.72
C ARG A 113 -10.12 -8.26 0.22
N GLN A 114 -9.96 -7.10 -0.40
CA GLN A 114 -10.19 -6.88 -1.83
C GLN A 114 -8.97 -7.26 -2.67
N TYR A 115 -7.79 -7.40 -2.06
CA TYR A 115 -6.52 -7.70 -2.72
C TYR A 115 -5.88 -8.97 -2.11
N PRO A 116 -6.46 -10.16 -2.34
CA PRO A 116 -6.02 -11.40 -1.72
C PRO A 116 -4.58 -11.79 -2.09
N ASP A 117 -4.12 -11.48 -3.31
CA ASP A 117 -2.74 -11.79 -3.72
C ASP A 117 -1.72 -11.05 -2.83
N SER A 118 -1.90 -9.74 -2.61
CA SER A 118 -1.06 -8.96 -1.71
C SER A 118 -1.24 -9.37 -0.25
N ALA A 119 -2.49 -9.57 0.21
CA ALA A 119 -2.74 -10.03 1.58
C ALA A 119 -2.09 -11.40 1.85
N GLY A 120 -2.01 -12.25 0.83
CA GLY A 120 -1.37 -13.56 0.81
C GLY A 120 0.07 -13.53 1.32
N HIS A 121 0.83 -12.52 0.91
CA HIS A 121 2.23 -12.33 1.26
C HIS A 121 2.45 -12.10 2.77
N PHE A 122 1.41 -11.66 3.49
CA PHE A 122 1.51 -11.33 4.92
C PHE A 122 0.94 -12.42 5.84
N SER A 123 0.85 -13.68 5.37
CA SER A 123 0.26 -14.83 6.08
C SER A 123 0.74 -15.02 7.52
N HIS A 124 1.99 -14.64 7.83
CA HIS A 124 2.53 -14.70 9.19
C HIS A 124 1.81 -13.78 10.18
N LEU A 125 1.17 -12.70 9.70
CA LEU A 125 0.39 -11.78 10.53
C LEU A 125 -0.91 -12.39 11.06
N ALA A 126 -1.51 -13.35 10.35
CA ALA A 126 -2.78 -13.97 10.74
C ALA A 126 -2.73 -14.59 12.17
N HIS A 127 -1.57 -15.08 12.57
CA HIS A 127 -1.37 -15.77 13.85
C HIS A 127 -0.74 -14.89 14.94
N SER A 128 -0.36 -13.64 14.62
CA SER A 128 0.17 -12.71 15.60
C SER A 128 -0.92 -12.35 16.62
N ARG A 129 -0.55 -12.15 17.89
CA ARG A 129 -1.48 -11.66 18.93
C ARG A 129 -1.46 -10.15 19.09
N ILE A 130 -0.49 -9.50 18.45
CA ILE A 130 -0.25 -8.04 18.56
C ILE A 130 -1.00 -7.30 17.45
N VAL A 131 -1.06 -7.90 16.25
CA VAL A 131 -1.78 -7.36 15.09
C VAL A 131 -3.28 -7.24 15.40
N ASP A 132 -3.88 -6.12 14.96
CA ASP A 132 -5.32 -5.90 15.02
C ASP A 132 -6.11 -7.08 14.43
N SER A 133 -7.15 -7.52 15.13
CA SER A 133 -7.95 -8.69 14.74
C SER A 133 -8.54 -8.59 13.33
N ARG A 134 -8.83 -7.39 12.83
CA ARG A 134 -9.39 -7.19 11.50
C ARG A 134 -8.36 -7.42 10.40
N ILE A 135 -7.12 -6.97 10.62
CA ILE A 135 -5.99 -7.24 9.70
C ILE A 135 -5.71 -8.74 9.67
N ARG A 136 -5.66 -9.40 10.84
CA ARG A 136 -5.45 -10.85 10.93
C ARG A 136 -6.48 -11.63 10.15
N GLN A 137 -7.76 -11.29 10.31
CA GLN A 137 -8.84 -11.93 9.56
C GLN A 137 -8.76 -11.66 8.06
N ALA A 138 -8.40 -10.44 7.65
CA ALA A 138 -8.24 -10.12 6.23
C ALA A 138 -7.16 -10.98 5.56
N VAL A 139 -6.03 -11.16 6.25
CA VAL A 139 -4.92 -12.02 5.80
C VAL A 139 -5.29 -13.50 5.86
N GLU A 140 -5.98 -13.96 6.91
CA GLU A 140 -6.39 -15.36 7.03
C GLU A 140 -7.33 -15.78 5.89
N LEU A 141 -8.24 -14.90 5.49
CA LEU A 141 -9.16 -15.13 4.38
C LEU A 141 -8.46 -15.24 3.02
N SER A 142 -7.27 -14.65 2.85
CA SER A 142 -6.53 -14.73 1.59
C SER A 142 -5.76 -16.04 1.42
N GLN A 143 -5.73 -16.90 2.45
CA GLN A 143 -5.08 -18.21 2.41
C GLN A 143 -6.02 -19.36 1.99
N GLN A 144 -7.28 -19.06 1.67
CA GLN A 144 -8.33 -20.02 1.32
C GLN A 144 -8.47 -20.15 -0.19
#